data_AF-A0A7X3P206-F1
#
_entry.id   AF-A0A7X3P206-F1
#
_cell.length_a   1.000
_cell.length_b   1.000
_cell.length_c   1.000
_cell.angle_alpha   90.00
_cell.angle_beta   90.00
_cell.angle_gamma   90.00
#
_symmetry.space_group_name_H-M   'P 1'
#
loop_
_entity.id
_entity.type
_entity.pdbx_description
1 polymer ?
#
loop_
_entity_poly.entity_id
_entity_poly.type
_entity_poly.pdbx_seq_one_letter_code
_entity_poly.pdbx_strand_id
1 'polypeptide(L)' 'MQLNGIRNENCLDTMKMMRDAFVDLVVTSPPYDEMREYEGYKLESFEQIASELYRVVKVGG' A
#
# COMPACT_ATOMS: atom_id res chain seq x y z
N MET A 1 -7.56 10.94 -10.03
CA MET A 1 -8.22 10.11 -9.00
C MET A 1 -9.36 10.90 -8.37
N GLN A 2 -10.52 10.27 -8.14
CA GLN A 2 -11.62 10.88 -7.40
C GLN A 2 -11.33 10.75 -5.88
N LEU A 3 -11.41 11.87 -5.15
CA LEU A 3 -11.26 11.88 -3.69
C LEU A 3 -12.61 11.61 -3.00
N ASN A 4 -12.56 11.26 -1.71
CA ASN A 4 -13.73 11.04 -0.86
C ASN A 4 -14.66 9.92 -1.34
N GLY A 5 -14.08 8.84 -1.87
CA GLY A 5 -14.78 7.63 -2.25
C GLY A 5 -13.97 6.37 -1.92
N ILE A 6 -14.65 5.28 -1.60
CA ILE A 6 -14.03 3.97 -1.36
C ILE A 6 -13.93 3.23 -2.69
N ARG A 7 -12.77 2.61 -2.94
CA ARG A 7 -12.52 1.83 -4.15
C ARG A 7 -12.47 0.35 -3.78
N ASN A 8 -13.24 -0.46 -4.50
CA ASN A 8 -13.25 -1.92 -4.35
C ASN A 8 -12.36 -2.53 -5.44
N GLU A 9 -11.06 -2.54 -5.21
CA GLU A 9 -10.05 -3.04 -6.14
C GLU A 9 -8.75 -3.40 -5.41
N ASN A 10 -7.75 -3.91 -6.14
CA ASN A 10 -6.42 -4.14 -5.58
C ASN A 10 -5.74 -2.81 -5.21
N CYS A 11 -5.19 -2.72 -3.99
CA CYS A 11 -4.54 -1.51 -3.50
C CYS A 11 -3.38 -1.01 -4.39
N LEU A 12 -2.65 -1.91 -5.06
CA LEU A 12 -1.57 -1.55 -5.99
C LEU A 12 -2.10 -0.81 -7.21
N ASP A 13 -3.30 -1.16 -7.70
CA ASP A 13 -3.89 -0.48 -8.86
C ASP A 13 -4.40 0.92 -8.48
N THR A 14 -4.91 1.08 -7.25
CA THR A 14 -5.22 2.40 -6.71
C THR A 14 -3.97 3.27 -6.58
N MET A 15 -2.89 2.74 -5.98
CA MET A 15 -1.67 3.50 -5.72
C MET A 15 -0.96 3.93 -7.01
N LYS A 16 -0.98 3.12 -8.08
CA LYS A 16 -0.45 3.51 -9.40
C LYS A 16 -1.08 4.78 -9.98
N MET A 17 -2.33 5.09 -9.62
CA MET A 17 -3.00 6.33 -10.05
C MET A 17 -2.65 7.54 -9.18
N MET A 18 -2.02 7.33 -8.02
CA MET A 18 -1.52 8.38 -7.14
C MET A 18 -0.14 8.83 -7.64
N ARG A 19 0.05 10.14 -7.72
CA ARG A 19 1.37 10.73 -7.99
C ARG A 19 2.30 10.47 -6.81
N ASP A 20 3.58 10.71 -7.00
CA ASP A 20 4.56 10.66 -5.90
C ASP A 20 4.20 11.73 -4.85
N ALA A 21 4.46 11.45 -3.57
CA ALA A 21 4.19 12.37 -2.46
C ALA A 21 2.75 12.94 -2.48
N PHE A 22 1.77 12.05 -2.62
CA PHE A 22 0.36 12.40 -2.77
C PHE A 22 -0.40 12.46 -1.45
N VAL A 23 -0.17 11.54 -0.52
CA VAL A 23 -0.86 11.48 0.78
C VAL A 23 0.02 11.99 1.91
N ASP A 24 -0.61 12.64 2.90
CA ASP A 24 0.06 13.14 4.10
C ASP A 24 0.19 12.09 5.21
N LEU A 25 -0.63 11.03 5.18
CA LEU A 25 -0.64 9.96 6.18
C LEU A 25 -1.20 8.69 5.56
N VAL A 26 -0.58 7.56 5.88
CA VAL A 26 -1.12 6.21 5.59
C VAL A 26 -1.55 5.58 6.91
N VAL A 27 -2.80 5.14 6.96
CA VAL A 27 -3.30 4.25 8.02
C VAL A 27 -3.70 2.94 7.35
N THR A 28 -3.02 1.86 7.68
CA THR A 28 -3.21 0.56 7.03
C THR A 28 -3.28 -0.57 8.07
N SER A 29 -4.12 -1.57 7.77
CA SER A 29 -4.23 -2.84 8.49
C SER A 29 -4.16 -3.94 7.42
N PRO A 30 -2.96 -4.25 6.88
CA PRO A 30 -2.82 -5.24 5.82
C PRO A 30 -3.25 -6.62 6.31
N PRO A 31 -3.52 -7.59 5.40
CA PRO A 31 -3.72 -8.96 5.80
C PRO A 31 -2.49 -9.44 6.58
N TYR A 32 -2.72 -9.92 7.81
CA TYR A 32 -1.70 -10.45 8.70
C TYR A 32 -1.55 -11.97 8.57
N ASP A 33 -2.26 -12.59 7.63
CA ASP A 33 -2.26 -14.04 7.42
C ASP A 33 -0.80 -14.53 7.32
N GLU A 34 -0.40 -15.25 8.36
CA GLU A 34 0.80 -16.08 8.45
C GLU A 34 2.17 -15.41 8.29
N MET A 35 2.31 -14.08 8.52
CA MET A 35 3.66 -13.48 8.71
C MET A 35 4.43 -14.02 9.94
N ARG A 36 3.85 -14.96 10.71
CA ARG A 36 4.50 -15.68 11.80
C ARG A 36 5.07 -17.05 11.39
N GLU A 37 4.64 -17.63 10.26
CA GLU A 37 5.19 -18.89 9.76
C GLU A 37 5.92 -18.61 8.44
N TYR A 38 7.26 -18.53 8.54
CA TYR A 38 8.21 -18.34 7.43
C TYR A 38 8.25 -19.53 6.45
N GLU A 39 7.16 -20.26 6.26
CA GLU A 39 7.06 -21.45 5.42
C GLU A 39 6.31 -21.09 4.13
N GLY A 40 7.00 -20.37 3.23
CA GLY A 40 6.64 -20.35 1.80
C GLY A 40 5.83 -19.17 1.27
N TYR A 41 5.43 -18.19 2.09
CA TYR A 41 4.76 -17.00 1.56
C TYR A 41 5.76 -16.02 0.93
N LYS A 42 5.52 -15.70 -0.34
CA LYS A 42 6.34 -14.75 -1.11
C LYS A 42 6.14 -13.34 -0.55
N LEU A 43 7.12 -12.86 0.21
CA LEU A 43 7.25 -11.46 0.67
C LEU A 43 7.20 -10.45 -0.50
N GLU A 44 7.35 -10.91 -1.74
CA GLU A 44 7.23 -10.11 -2.97
C GLU A 44 5.97 -9.22 -2.99
N SER A 45 4.82 -9.73 -2.53
CA SER A 45 3.58 -8.92 -2.50
C SER A 45 3.62 -7.82 -1.43
N PHE A 46 4.28 -8.07 -0.31
CA PHE A 46 4.46 -7.07 0.75
C PHE A 46 5.45 -5.97 0.31
N GLU A 47 6.57 -6.35 -0.30
CA GLU A 47 7.58 -5.41 -0.78
C GLU A 47 7.02 -4.44 -1.83
N GLN A 48 6.18 -4.93 -2.74
CA GLN A 48 5.50 -4.08 -3.72
C GLN A 48 4.57 -3.06 -3.07
N ILE A 49 3.80 -3.49 -2.06
CA ILE A 49 2.92 -2.59 -1.31
C ILE A 49 3.75 -1.57 -0.54
N ALA A 50 4.80 -1.99 0.16
CA ALA A 50 5.67 -1.10 0.93
C ALA A 50 6.37 -0.05 0.05
N SER A 51 6.85 -0.45 -1.14
CA SER A 51 7.47 0.45 -2.11
C SER A 51 6.48 1.52 -2.60
N GLU A 52 5.26 1.10 -2.96
CA GLU A 52 4.22 2.04 -3.39
C GLU A 52 3.76 2.96 -2.26
N LEU A 53 3.61 2.44 -1.04
CA LEU A 53 3.30 3.27 0.14
C LEU A 53 4.37 4.33 0.37
N TYR A 54 5.66 3.96 0.31
CA TYR A 54 6.75 4.91 0.45
C TYR A 54 6.72 5.99 -0.65
N ARG A 55 6.46 5.60 -1.90
CA ARG A 55 6.38 6.53 -3.05
C ARG A 55 5.25 7.55 -2.88
N VAL A 56 4.08 7.12 -2.41
CA VAL A 56 2.90 8.00 -2.33
C VAL A 56 2.87 8.86 -1.06
N VAL A 57 3.65 8.56 -0.02
CA VAL A 57 3.73 9.37 1.20
C VAL A 57 4.61 10.60 0.98
N LYS A 58 4.17 11.76 1.45
CA LYS A 58 4.95 13.01 1.41
C LYS A 58 6.15 12.94 2.35
N VAL A 59 7.21 13.70 2.04
CA VAL A 59 8.33 13.88 2.97
C VAL A 59 7.82 14.50 4.28
N GLY A 60 7.97 13.75 5.38
CA GLY A 60 7.48 14.13 6.72
C GLY A 60 6.08 13.65 7.08
N GLY A 61 5.43 12.86 6.21
CA GLY A 61 4.18 12.14 6.48
C GLY A 61 4.37 10.73 7.04
#